data_AF-A0A1N7HSI7-F1
#
_entry.id   AF-A0A1N7HSI7-F1
#
_cell.length_a   1.000
_cell.length_b   1.000
_cell.length_c   1.000
_cell.angle_alpha   90.00
_cell.angle_beta   90.00
_cell.angle_gamma   90.00
#
_symmetry.space_group_name_H-M   'P 1'
#
loop_
_entity.id
_entity.type
_entity.pdbx_description
1 polymer ?
#
loop_
_entity_poly.entity_id
_entity_poly.type
_entity_poly.pdbx_seq_one_letter_code
_entity_poly.pdbx_strand_id
1 'polypeptide(L)'
;MKKLISILLLFLYLVSTTELYQLLKIPELVEHYFEHKELNPDMTLTAFLKTHYDHPVKDGDYGKDQKLPFIIHSTPLSLVFTINPEFSFETEPYHFDALEFHKIPSKDEDLCYKGFLNSVWEPPRLSFS
;
A
#
# COMPACT_ATOMS: atom_id res chain seq x y z
N MET A 1 7.73 34.21 5.74
CA MET A 1 7.84 33.64 4.37
C MET A 1 8.12 32.14 4.38
N LYS A 2 9.18 31.65 5.03
CA LYS A 2 9.52 30.20 5.09
C LYS A 2 8.34 29.29 5.48
N LYS A 3 7.59 29.66 6.54
CA LYS A 3 6.40 28.91 6.99
C LYS A 3 5.29 28.79 5.93
N LEU A 4 4.99 29.88 5.21
CA LEU A 4 3.96 29.87 4.17
C LEU A 4 4.38 28.99 2.99
N ILE A 5 5.65 29.07 2.59
CA ILE A 5 6.22 28.22 1.54
C ILE A 5 6.16 26.75 1.96
N SER A 6 6.52 26.42 3.20
CA SER A 6 6.41 25.05 3.72
C SER A 6 4.98 24.54 3.72
N ILE A 7 4.00 25.35 4.13
CA ILE A 7 2.58 24.97 4.11
C ILE A 7 2.10 24.74 2.68
N LEU A 8 2.45 25.63 1.75
CA LEU A 8 2.10 25.49 0.34
C LEU A 8 2.68 24.21 -0.26
N LEU A 9 3.97 23.93 -0.03
CA LEU A 9 4.62 22.72 -0.53
C LEU A 9 4.00 21.45 0.07
N LEU A 10 3.68 21.45 1.37
CA LEU A 10 3.01 20.33 2.01
C LEU A 10 1.61 20.11 1.46
N PHE A 11 0.87 21.19 1.21
CA PHE A 11 -0.46 21.10 0.61
C PHE A 11 -0.39 20.55 -0.82
N LEU A 12 0.51 21.06 -1.65
CA LEU A 12 0.72 20.55 -3.01
C LEU A 12 1.14 19.08 -3.01
N TYR A 13 2.01 18.68 -2.07
CA TYR A 13 2.39 17.29 -1.88
C TYR A 13 1.18 16.41 -1.54
N LEU A 14 0.35 16.83 -0.57
CA LEU A 14 -0.85 16.10 -0.18
C LEU A 14 -1.83 15.96 -1.36
N VAL A 15 -2.10 17.05 -2.08
CA VAL A 15 -3.00 17.04 -3.26
C VAL A 15 -2.45 16.17 -4.39
N SER A 16 -1.13 16.13 -4.60
CA SER A 16 -0.50 15.35 -5.67
C SER A 16 -0.33 13.86 -5.35
N THR A 17 -0.27 13.48 -4.08
CA THR A 17 0.02 12.10 -3.63
C THR A 17 -1.19 11.40 -3.01
N THR A 18 -2.32 12.09 -2.90
CA THR A 18 -3.57 11.52 -2.37
C THR A 18 -4.75 11.93 -3.25
N GLU A 19 -5.91 11.35 -3.00
CA GLU A 19 -7.17 11.66 -3.70
C GLU A 19 -7.76 13.04 -3.30
N LEU A 20 -7.04 13.89 -2.56
CA LEU A 20 -7.52 15.25 -2.21
C LEU A 20 -7.87 16.09 -3.44
N TYR A 21 -7.22 15.85 -4.59
CA TYR A 21 -7.55 16.55 -5.84
C TYR A 21 -8.99 16.32 -6.29
N GLN A 22 -9.64 15.22 -5.87
CA GLN A 22 -11.04 14.94 -6.21
C GLN A 22 -11.98 16.01 -5.65
N LEU A 23 -11.61 16.70 -4.56
CA LEU A 23 -12.38 17.83 -4.01
C LEU A 23 -12.50 18.99 -5.01
N LEU A 24 -11.58 19.11 -5.97
CA LEU A 24 -11.67 20.11 -7.04
C LEU A 24 -12.81 19.84 -8.01
N LYS A 25 -13.40 18.63 -8.00
CA LYS A 25 -14.57 18.23 -8.80
C LYS A 25 -15.91 18.49 -8.11
N ILE A 26 -15.91 19.07 -6.90
CA ILE A 26 -17.16 19.45 -6.21
C ILE A 26 -18.07 20.36 -7.07
N PRO A 27 -17.56 21.30 -7.89
CA PRO A 27 -18.42 22.09 -8.77
C PRO A 27 -19.25 21.23 -9.74
N GLU A 28 -18.67 20.18 -10.33
CA GLU A 28 -19.37 19.25 -11.23
C GLU A 28 -20.48 18.50 -10.48
N LEU A 29 -20.23 18.08 -9.23
CA LEU A 29 -21.24 17.45 -8.38
C LEU A 29 -22.42 18.39 -8.11
N VAL A 30 -22.14 19.67 -7.82
CA VAL A 30 -23.17 20.67 -7.53
C VAL A 30 -24.00 20.97 -8.77
N GLU A 31 -23.35 21.17 -9.92
CA GLU A 31 -24.04 21.38 -11.20
C GLU A 31 -24.96 20.21 -11.54
N HIS A 32 -24.45 18.98 -11.48
CA HIS A 32 -25.25 17.79 -11.78
C HIS A 32 -26.39 17.57 -10.78
N TYR A 33 -26.19 17.90 -9.48
CA TYR A 33 -27.29 17.89 -8.51
C TYR A 33 -28.40 18.87 -8.88
N PHE A 34 -28.08 20.08 -9.36
CA PHE A 34 -29.08 21.04 -9.79
C PHE A 34 -29.84 20.57 -11.04
N GLU A 35 -29.18 19.90 -11.98
CA GLU A 35 -29.87 19.29 -13.13
C GLU A 35 -30.94 18.28 -12.68
N HIS A 36 -30.61 17.39 -11.74
CA HIS A 36 -31.59 16.46 -11.18
C HIS A 36 -32.68 17.16 -10.36
N LYS A 37 -32.36 18.27 -9.69
CA LYS A 37 -33.31 19.07 -8.91
C LYS A 37 -34.31 19.82 -9.81
N GLU A 38 -33.88 20.24 -10.99
CA GLU A 38 -34.76 20.83 -12.00
C GLU A 38 -35.72 19.80 -12.61
N LEU A 39 -35.22 18.59 -12.90
CA LEU A 39 -36.03 17.48 -13.42
C LEU A 39 -36.97 16.88 -12.36
N ASN A 40 -36.52 16.83 -11.11
CA ASN A 40 -37.28 16.31 -9.98
C ASN A 40 -37.15 17.25 -8.78
N PRO A 41 -38.11 18.16 -8.57
CA PRO A 41 -38.09 19.12 -7.46
C PRO A 41 -38.04 18.47 -6.07
N ASP A 42 -38.51 17.23 -5.92
CA ASP A 42 -38.50 16.49 -4.65
C ASP A 42 -37.17 15.77 -4.38
N MET A 43 -36.24 15.77 -5.34
CA MET A 43 -34.92 15.16 -5.20
C MET A 43 -34.15 15.79 -4.04
N THR A 44 -33.73 14.98 -3.08
CA THR A 44 -32.86 15.42 -1.98
C THR A 44 -31.40 15.15 -2.32
N LEU A 45 -30.48 15.90 -1.71
CA LEU A 45 -29.05 15.68 -1.90
C LEU A 45 -28.63 14.26 -1.49
N THR A 46 -29.21 13.71 -0.43
CA THR A 46 -28.93 12.33 0.00
C THR A 46 -29.44 11.30 -0.98
N ALA A 47 -30.63 11.51 -1.58
CA ALA A 47 -31.14 10.64 -2.63
C ALA A 47 -30.25 10.67 -3.88
N PHE A 48 -29.81 11.87 -4.30
CA PHE A 48 -28.87 12.05 -5.41
C PHE A 48 -27.55 11.31 -5.17
N LEU A 49 -26.92 11.51 -4.01
CA LEU A 49 -25.68 10.82 -3.66
C LEU A 49 -25.89 9.30 -3.62
N LYS A 50 -27.04 8.83 -3.12
CA LYS A 50 -27.33 7.39 -3.10
C LYS A 50 -27.40 6.81 -4.51
N THR A 51 -28.10 7.46 -5.43
CA THR A 51 -28.21 6.99 -6.82
C THR A 51 -26.82 6.87 -7.49
N HIS A 52 -25.93 7.83 -7.23
CA HIS A 52 -24.64 7.92 -7.92
C HIS A 52 -23.49 7.17 -7.24
N TYR A 53 -23.54 6.94 -5.92
CA TYR A 53 -22.44 6.33 -5.17
C TYR A 53 -22.76 4.96 -4.55
N ASP A 54 -24.04 4.59 -4.37
CA ASP A 54 -24.44 3.28 -3.79
C ASP A 54 -24.64 2.25 -4.90
N HIS A 55 -25.45 2.59 -5.91
CA HIS A 55 -25.79 1.70 -7.02
C HIS A 55 -25.72 2.44 -8.36
N PRO A 56 -24.52 2.79 -8.85
CA PRO A 56 -24.36 3.57 -10.08
C PRO A 56 -24.93 2.79 -11.28
N VAL A 57 -25.89 3.40 -11.97
CA VAL A 57 -26.51 2.86 -13.17
C VAL A 57 -25.72 3.33 -14.39
N LYS A 58 -25.65 2.51 -15.44
CA LYS A 58 -25.09 2.93 -16.74
C LYS A 58 -26.22 3.35 -17.66
N ASP A 59 -26.55 4.63 -17.63
CA ASP A 59 -27.60 5.28 -18.40
C ASP A 59 -27.03 6.49 -19.18
N GLY A 60 -27.88 7.42 -19.62
CA GLY A 60 -27.47 8.58 -20.43
C GLY A 60 -26.54 9.53 -19.68
N ASP A 61 -26.52 9.43 -18.36
CA ASP A 61 -25.80 10.20 -17.35
C ASP A 61 -24.34 9.75 -17.26
N TYR A 62 -24.04 8.52 -17.66
CA TYR A 62 -22.81 7.82 -17.30
C TYR A 62 -21.53 8.61 -17.57
N GLY A 63 -21.48 9.41 -18.65
CA GLY A 63 -20.34 10.27 -18.95
C GLY A 63 -20.15 11.45 -17.98
N LYS A 64 -21.25 11.98 -17.42
CA LYS A 64 -21.22 12.99 -16.35
C LYS A 64 -20.89 12.34 -15.00
N ASP A 65 -21.44 11.16 -14.73
CA ASP A 65 -21.20 10.45 -13.47
C ASP A 65 -19.72 10.15 -13.26
N GLN A 66 -19.03 9.77 -14.34
CA GLN A 66 -17.58 9.54 -14.33
C GLN A 66 -16.75 10.78 -13.94
N LYS A 67 -17.29 11.99 -14.10
CA LYS A 67 -16.64 13.25 -13.71
C LYS A 67 -16.88 13.60 -12.24
N LEU A 68 -17.80 12.93 -11.57
CA LEU A 68 -18.08 13.17 -10.17
C LEU A 68 -16.86 12.82 -9.29
N PRO A 69 -16.69 13.53 -8.16
CA PRO A 69 -15.59 13.27 -7.24
C PRO A 69 -15.65 11.83 -6.73
N PHE A 70 -14.51 11.15 -6.62
CA PHE A 70 -14.41 9.80 -6.03
C PHE A 70 -15.19 8.68 -6.73
N ILE A 71 -15.65 8.87 -7.98
CA ILE A 71 -16.17 7.77 -8.82
C ILE A 71 -15.04 7.05 -9.55
N ILE A 72 -14.12 7.80 -10.15
CA ILE A 72 -12.92 7.27 -10.80
C ILE A 72 -11.69 7.64 -10.00
N HIS A 73 -10.91 6.63 -9.65
CA HIS A 73 -9.65 6.73 -8.94
C HIS A 73 -8.48 6.63 -9.92
N SER A 74 -7.52 7.56 -9.80
CA SER A 74 -6.25 7.47 -10.52
C SER A 74 -5.18 7.01 -9.56
N THR A 75 -4.19 6.27 -10.03
CA THR A 75 -3.04 5.89 -9.19
C THR A 75 -2.31 7.16 -8.74
N PRO A 76 -2.28 7.48 -7.44
CA PRO A 76 -1.57 8.66 -6.97
C PRO A 76 -0.07 8.51 -7.19
N LEU A 77 0.64 9.63 -7.25
CA LEU A 77 2.09 9.65 -7.42
C LEU A 77 2.78 8.89 -6.27
N SER A 78 3.43 7.76 -6.58
CA SER A 78 4.25 7.00 -5.63
C SER A 78 5.73 7.33 -5.83
N LEU A 79 6.30 8.12 -4.93
CA LEU A 79 7.73 8.44 -4.90
C LEU A 79 8.45 7.50 -3.91
N VAL A 80 9.35 6.66 -4.42
CA VAL A 80 10.24 5.82 -3.62
C VAL A 80 11.63 6.44 -3.61
N PHE A 81 12.07 6.94 -2.47
CA PHE A 81 13.44 7.43 -2.29
C PHE A 81 14.31 6.30 -1.75
N THR A 82 15.18 5.76 -2.60
CA THR A 82 16.19 4.79 -2.18
C THR A 82 17.44 5.52 -1.72
N ILE A 83 17.94 5.21 -0.53
CA ILE A 83 19.25 5.65 -0.07
C ILE A 83 20.29 4.77 -0.77
N ASN A 84 21.28 5.38 -1.41
CA ASN A 84 22.41 4.66 -2.02
C ASN A 84 23.09 3.78 -0.95
N PRO A 85 23.38 2.48 -1.20
CA PRO A 85 23.79 1.54 -0.16
C PRO A 85 25.24 1.66 0.32
N GLU A 86 25.96 2.75 0.00
CA GLU A 86 27.27 3.02 0.61
C GLU A 86 27.09 3.53 2.05
N PHE A 87 26.61 2.64 2.91
CA PHE A 87 26.62 2.81 4.35
C PHE A 87 27.63 1.82 4.92
N SER A 88 28.89 2.24 5.02
CA SER A 88 29.94 1.44 5.65
C SER A 88 29.87 1.62 7.17
N PHE A 89 29.57 0.53 7.89
CA PHE A 89 29.82 0.44 9.33
C PHE A 89 31.32 0.17 9.53
N GLU A 90 32.04 1.17 10.04
CA GLU A 90 33.39 0.94 10.55
C GLU A 90 33.25 0.39 11.97
N THR A 91 33.27 -0.94 12.06
CA THR A 91 33.29 -1.65 13.34
C THR A 91 34.71 -1.59 13.87
N GLU A 92 34.97 -0.68 14.81
CA GLU A 92 36.20 -0.74 15.62
C GLU A 92 36.29 -2.13 16.26
N PRO A 93 37.44 -2.82 16.20
CA PRO A 93 37.60 -4.13 16.81
C PRO A 93 37.54 -3.98 18.32
N TYR A 94 36.34 -4.11 18.86
CA TYR A 94 36.13 -4.23 20.29
C TYR A 94 36.74 -5.56 20.72
N HIS A 95 37.87 -5.51 21.45
CA HIS A 95 38.40 -6.66 22.13
C HIS A 95 37.35 -7.12 23.16
N PHE A 96 36.61 -8.17 22.82
CA PHE A 96 35.86 -8.93 23.82
C PHE A 96 36.89 -9.63 24.69
N ASP A 97 37.09 -9.14 25.92
CA ASP A 97 37.57 -10.02 26.98
C ASP A 97 36.55 -11.14 27.08
N ALA A 98 37.00 -12.37 26.83
CA ALA A 98 36.16 -13.54 26.90
C ALA A 98 35.61 -13.64 28.33
N LEU A 99 34.37 -13.21 28.53
CA LEU A 99 33.61 -13.60 29.71
C LEU A 99 33.47 -15.12 29.62
N GLU A 100 34.04 -15.81 30.61
CA GLU A 100 33.85 -17.25 30.76
C GLU A 100 32.36 -17.54 31.01
N PHE A 101 31.63 -17.70 29.91
CA PHE A 101 30.31 -18.30 29.95
C PHE A 101 30.48 -19.76 30.35
N HIS A 102 30.10 -20.08 31.59
CA HIS A 102 29.85 -21.44 31.99
C HIS A 102 28.76 -21.99 31.04
N LYS A 103 29.17 -22.88 30.12
CA LYS A 103 28.28 -23.58 29.19
C LYS A 103 27.06 -24.10 29.96
N ILE A 104 25.88 -23.62 29.60
CA ILE A 104 24.65 -24.36 29.90
C ILE A 104 24.74 -25.65 29.06
N PRO A 105 24.62 -26.85 29.65
CA PRO A 105 24.76 -28.10 28.91
C PRO A 105 23.49 -28.32 28.09
N SER A 106 23.45 -27.71 26.91
CA SER A 106 22.35 -27.82 25.96
C SER A 106 22.91 -28.17 24.59
N LYS A 107 22.80 -29.48 24.31
CA LYS A 107 22.82 -30.16 23.00
C LYS A 107 24.10 -30.03 22.16
N ASP A 108 24.77 -31.17 22.05
CA ASP A 108 25.88 -31.47 21.14
C ASP A 108 25.40 -31.34 19.68
N GLU A 109 25.82 -30.27 18.99
CA GLU A 109 25.54 -30.05 17.56
C GLU A 109 26.52 -30.79 16.64
N ASP A 110 27.59 -31.40 17.18
CA ASP A 110 28.63 -32.07 16.39
C ASP A 110 28.31 -33.53 16.02
N LEU A 111 27.21 -34.09 16.55
CA LEU A 111 26.78 -35.46 16.25
C LEU A 111 25.85 -35.59 15.03
N CYS A 112 25.34 -34.49 14.51
CA CYS A 112 24.42 -34.52 13.38
C CYS A 112 25.17 -34.31 12.08
N TYR A 113 25.86 -35.33 11.54
CA TYR A 113 26.09 -35.48 10.08
C TYR A 113 26.81 -36.77 9.66
N LYS A 114 27.27 -37.64 10.59
CA LYS A 114 28.02 -38.87 10.22
C LYS A 114 27.26 -40.20 10.34
N GLY A 115 26.00 -40.21 10.79
CA GLY A 115 25.28 -41.44 11.15
C GLY A 115 24.16 -41.93 10.23
N PHE A 116 23.73 -41.17 9.23
CA PHE A 116 22.46 -41.46 8.52
C PHE A 116 22.57 -41.43 6.99
N LEU A 117 23.65 -41.99 6.43
CA LEU A 117 23.75 -42.12 4.97
C LEU A 117 22.88 -43.25 4.38
N ASN A 118 22.39 -44.20 5.20
CA ASN A 118 21.63 -45.38 4.73
C ASN A 118 20.27 -45.58 5.42
N SER A 119 19.77 -44.57 6.14
CA SER A 119 18.53 -44.65 6.94
C SER A 119 17.49 -43.60 6.53
N VAL A 120 17.73 -42.89 5.43
CA VAL A 120 16.69 -42.15 4.73
C VAL A 120 15.93 -43.15 3.86
N TRP A 121 14.60 -43.12 3.97
CA TRP A 121 13.68 -43.99 3.25
C TRP A 121 13.89 -43.84 1.74
N GLU A 122 14.52 -44.83 1.09
CA GLU A 122 14.64 -44.88 -0.37
C GLU A 122 13.42 -45.59 -0.97
N PRO A 123 12.84 -45.09 -2.08
CA PRO A 123 11.79 -45.82 -2.79
C PRO A 123 12.33 -47.15 -3.36
N PRO A 124 11.48 -48.18 -3.55
CA PRO A 124 11.91 -49.50 -4.00
C PRO A 124 12.62 -49.43 -5.35
N ARG A 125 13.84 -49.96 -5.43
CA ARG A 125 14.57 -50.09 -6.70
C ARG A 125 13.97 -51.26 -7.48
N LEU A 126 13.24 -50.98 -8.56
CA LEU A 126 12.76 -52.00 -9.48
C LEU A 126 13.96 -52.64 -10.20
N SER A 127 14.24 -53.91 -9.89
CA SER A 127 15.19 -54.72 -10.64
C SER A 127 14.52 -55.21 -11.92
N PHE A 128 14.84 -54.59 -13.06
CA PHE A 128 14.63 -55.23 -14.36
C PHE A 128 15.85 -56.10 -14.66
N SER A 129 15.61 -57.40 -14.85
CA SER A 129 16.59 -58.36 -15.36
C SER A 129 16.66 -58.32 -16.88
#